data_AF-A0A522ZGQ3-F1
#
_entry.id   AF-A0A522ZGQ3-F1
#
_cell.length_a   1.000
_cell.length_b   1.000
_cell.length_c   1.000
_cell.angle_alpha   90.00
_cell.angle_beta   90.00
_cell.angle_gamma   90.00
#
_symmetry.space_group_name_H-M   'P 1'
#
loop_
_entity.id
_entity.type
_entity.pdbx_description
1 polymer ?
#
loop_
_entity_poly.entity_id
_entity_poly.type
_entity_poly.pdbx_seq_one_letter_code
_entity_poly.pdbx_strand_id
1 'polypeptide(L)'
;MNYRILAVCAASLSLSAVTPVLAQGSFGALSIESCPDYVAKTTSQVQMATGCSFAGGRWSMDPAEHMAWCKGASPRERGREDDERRKALTTCRGDFGAVPIKNCKEYAARSRSQVELAQSLEPDCVFEGMRWSSNLVQHVHWCNRTPANRHELEDAARRRELAACKPKPR
;
A
#
# COMPACT_ATOMS: atom_id res chain seq x y z
N MET A 1 14.56 83.01 10.31
CA MET A 1 14.36 81.97 11.36
C MET A 1 14.46 80.62 10.71
N ASN A 2 15.44 79.83 11.15
CA ASN A 2 15.88 78.58 10.53
C ASN A 2 14.92 77.43 10.83
N TYR A 3 14.46 76.70 9.81
CA TYR A 3 13.86 75.37 9.98
C TYR A 3 14.77 74.35 9.30
N ARG A 4 15.43 73.52 10.12
CA ARG A 4 16.20 72.35 9.66
C ARG A 4 15.23 71.18 9.53
N ILE A 5 15.19 70.60 8.33
CA ILE A 5 14.41 69.42 7.96
C ILE A 5 15.09 68.18 8.55
N LEU A 6 14.31 67.34 9.24
CA LEU A 6 14.75 66.04 9.76
C LEU A 6 14.93 65.05 8.60
N ALA A 7 16.13 64.51 8.44
CA ALA A 7 16.43 63.42 7.52
C ALA A 7 16.01 62.08 8.15
N VAL A 8 15.02 61.40 7.57
CA VAL A 8 14.62 60.04 7.95
C VAL A 8 15.54 59.05 7.25
N CYS A 9 16.35 58.32 8.02
CA CYS A 9 17.15 57.19 7.53
C CYS A 9 16.24 55.97 7.37
N ALA A 10 15.89 55.61 6.13
CA ALA A 10 15.23 54.34 5.83
C ALA A 10 16.30 53.23 5.72
N ALA A 11 16.47 52.43 6.78
CA ALA A 11 17.30 51.23 6.74
C ALA A 11 16.56 50.13 5.95
N SER A 12 17.09 49.76 4.80
CA SER A 12 16.55 48.68 3.95
C SER A 12 16.94 47.32 4.55
N LEU A 13 16.00 46.67 5.24
CA LEU A 13 16.12 45.27 5.66
C LEU A 13 15.83 44.36 4.46
N SER A 14 16.86 43.82 3.84
CA SER A 14 16.75 42.80 2.81
C SER A 14 16.32 41.47 3.46
N LEU A 15 15.03 41.15 3.44
CA LEU A 15 14.53 39.81 3.81
C LEU A 15 15.08 38.80 2.79
N SER A 16 16.05 38.01 3.22
CA SER A 16 16.45 36.80 2.48
C SER A 16 15.33 35.77 2.63
N ALA A 17 14.60 35.52 1.56
CA ALA A 17 13.62 34.43 1.50
C ALA A 17 14.38 33.09 1.56
N VAL A 18 14.51 32.53 2.75
CA VAL A 18 14.97 31.16 2.93
C VAL A 18 13.85 30.26 2.41
N THR A 19 13.96 29.82 1.17
CA THR A 19 13.05 28.78 0.66
C THR A 19 13.44 27.48 1.33
N PRO A 20 12.56 26.84 2.12
CA PRO A 20 12.83 25.50 2.58
C PRO A 20 12.81 24.61 1.33
N VAL A 21 13.98 24.09 0.96
CA VAL A 21 14.09 22.95 0.07
C VAL A 21 13.33 21.83 0.76
N LEU A 22 12.08 21.62 0.35
CA LEU A 22 11.35 20.41 0.69
C LEU A 22 12.18 19.26 0.12
N ALA A 23 12.82 18.52 1.02
CA ALA A 23 13.38 17.23 0.70
C ALA A 23 12.22 16.36 0.19
N GLN A 24 12.02 16.36 -1.12
CA GLN A 24 11.24 15.36 -1.82
C GLN A 24 12.04 14.06 -1.74
N GLY A 25 12.03 13.44 -0.57
CA GLY A 25 12.36 12.04 -0.44
C GLY A 25 11.39 11.29 -1.33
N SER A 26 11.81 10.94 -2.54
CA SER A 26 11.17 9.85 -3.26
C SER A 26 11.45 8.60 -2.43
N PHE A 27 10.57 8.34 -1.47
CA PHE A 27 10.48 7.06 -0.81
C PHE A 27 10.08 6.07 -1.92
N GLY A 28 11.08 5.55 -2.63
CA GLY A 28 10.87 4.49 -3.59
C GLY A 28 10.15 3.31 -2.93
N ALA A 29 9.51 2.46 -3.74
CA ALA A 29 8.79 1.30 -3.25
C ALA A 29 9.58 0.57 -2.14
N LEU A 30 8.92 0.38 -0.99
CA LEU A 30 9.53 -0.25 0.19
C LEU A 30 10.08 -1.63 -0.19
N SER A 31 11.30 -1.95 0.24
CA SER A 31 11.89 -3.26 -0.05
C SER A 31 11.08 -4.37 0.64
N ILE A 32 10.99 -5.52 -0.04
CA ILE A 32 10.42 -6.73 0.55
C ILE A 32 11.54 -7.74 0.70
N GLU A 33 12.05 -7.87 1.92
CA GLU A 33 13.22 -8.70 2.24
C GLU A 33 12.94 -10.21 2.15
N SER A 34 11.72 -10.62 2.44
CA SER A 34 11.35 -12.03 2.63
C SER A 34 10.52 -12.56 1.47
N CYS A 35 10.94 -13.65 0.84
CA CYS A 35 10.13 -14.30 -0.20
C CYS A 35 8.76 -14.80 0.28
N PRO A 36 8.64 -15.39 1.48
CA PRO A 36 7.33 -15.69 2.04
C PRO A 36 6.42 -14.46 2.20
N ASP A 37 6.98 -13.28 2.45
CA ASP A 37 6.19 -12.03 2.58
C ASP A 37 5.73 -11.56 1.19
N TYR A 38 6.64 -11.55 0.21
CA TYR A 38 6.32 -11.26 -1.19
C TYR A 38 5.23 -12.19 -1.74
N VAL A 39 5.36 -13.51 -1.54
CA VAL A 39 4.38 -14.49 -2.02
C VAL A 39 3.03 -14.27 -1.35
N ALA A 40 2.99 -14.04 -0.04
CA ALA A 40 1.74 -13.77 0.66
C ALA A 40 1.03 -12.51 0.13
N LYS A 41 1.75 -11.39 0.00
CA LYS A 41 1.23 -10.15 -0.63
C LYS A 41 0.71 -10.43 -2.05
N THR A 42 1.51 -11.09 -2.86
CA THR A 42 1.19 -11.40 -4.26
C THR A 42 -0.03 -12.30 -4.39
N THR A 43 -0.17 -13.32 -3.54
CA THR A 43 -1.35 -14.19 -3.53
C THR A 43 -2.63 -13.38 -3.24
N SER A 44 -2.60 -12.46 -2.27
CA SER A 44 -3.74 -11.55 -2.01
C SER A 44 -4.09 -10.73 -3.25
N GLN A 45 -3.08 -10.18 -3.93
CA GLN A 45 -3.24 -9.35 -5.12
C GLN A 45 -3.78 -10.12 -6.33
N VAL A 46 -3.30 -11.34 -6.58
CA VAL A 46 -3.81 -12.20 -7.66
C VAL A 46 -5.28 -12.53 -7.43
N GLN A 47 -5.66 -12.82 -6.19
CA GLN A 47 -7.05 -13.09 -5.88
C GLN A 47 -7.94 -11.85 -6.04
N MET A 48 -7.42 -10.66 -5.71
CA MET A 48 -8.10 -9.39 -6.02
C MET A 48 -8.13 -9.07 -7.51
N ALA A 49 -7.29 -9.69 -8.35
CA ALA A 49 -7.33 -9.51 -9.80
C ALA A 49 -8.36 -10.41 -10.51
N THR A 50 -9.16 -11.18 -9.76
CA THR A 50 -10.18 -12.07 -10.32
C THR A 50 -11.17 -11.28 -11.17
N GLY A 51 -11.42 -11.72 -12.41
CA GLY A 51 -12.28 -11.02 -13.37
C GLY A 51 -11.61 -9.85 -14.09
N CYS A 52 -10.36 -9.52 -13.76
CA CYS A 52 -9.56 -8.55 -14.50
C CYS A 52 -8.85 -9.22 -15.67
N SER A 53 -8.67 -8.48 -16.78
CA SER A 53 -7.91 -8.95 -17.95
C SER A 53 -6.39 -8.85 -17.77
N PHE A 54 -5.88 -9.05 -16.55
CA PHE A 54 -4.46 -9.06 -16.27
C PHE A 54 -3.86 -10.43 -16.62
N ALA A 55 -2.69 -10.46 -17.25
CA ALA A 55 -2.13 -11.69 -17.84
C ALA A 55 -0.62 -11.86 -17.60
N GLY A 56 -0.11 -13.05 -17.93
CA GLY A 56 1.30 -13.42 -17.79
C GLY A 56 1.65 -13.95 -16.39
N GLY A 57 2.87 -14.49 -16.24
CA GLY A 57 3.34 -15.11 -14.98
C GLY A 57 3.25 -14.18 -13.77
N ARG A 58 3.29 -12.87 -14.01
CA ARG A 58 2.97 -11.84 -13.03
C ARG A 58 1.64 -12.10 -12.32
N TRP A 59 0.57 -12.45 -13.03
CA TRP A 59 -0.76 -12.65 -12.45
C TRP A 59 -1.13 -14.12 -12.30
N SER A 60 -0.12 -15.00 -12.30
CA SER A 60 -0.32 -16.44 -12.10
C SER A 60 -1.01 -16.74 -10.77
N MET A 61 -1.91 -17.72 -10.79
CA MET A 61 -2.56 -18.23 -9.57
C MET A 61 -1.66 -19.17 -8.77
N ASP A 62 -0.51 -19.60 -9.31
CA ASP A 62 0.41 -20.51 -8.64
C ASP A 62 1.40 -19.76 -7.73
N PRO A 63 1.34 -19.94 -6.39
CA PRO A 63 2.32 -19.36 -5.47
C PRO A 63 3.76 -19.85 -5.70
N ALA A 64 3.94 -21.03 -6.32
CA ALA A 64 5.28 -21.57 -6.61
C ALA A 64 5.99 -20.75 -7.70
N GLU A 65 5.26 -20.25 -8.70
CA GLU A 65 5.82 -19.35 -9.72
C GLU A 65 6.28 -18.03 -9.10
N HIS A 66 5.48 -17.45 -8.19
CA HIS A 66 5.86 -16.24 -7.45
C HIS A 66 7.08 -16.47 -6.57
N MET A 67 7.17 -17.63 -5.94
CA MET A 67 8.33 -18.04 -5.15
C MET A 67 9.58 -18.17 -6.03
N ALA A 68 9.46 -18.77 -7.21
CA ALA A 68 10.57 -18.94 -8.16
C ALA A 68 11.10 -17.57 -8.63
N TRP A 69 10.20 -16.67 -9.04
CA TRP A 69 10.58 -15.31 -9.42
C TRP A 69 11.24 -14.57 -8.25
N CYS A 70 10.65 -14.66 -7.05
CA CYS A 70 11.15 -13.99 -5.85
C CYS A 70 12.60 -14.33 -5.52
N LYS A 71 12.98 -15.61 -5.66
CA LYS A 71 14.35 -16.08 -5.38
C LYS A 71 15.39 -15.47 -6.33
N GLY A 72 14.99 -15.06 -7.53
CA GLY A 72 15.84 -14.36 -8.49
C GLY A 72 15.84 -12.83 -8.32
N ALA A 73 14.88 -12.28 -7.58
CA ALA A 73 14.67 -10.84 -7.45
C ALA A 73 15.31 -10.25 -6.18
N SER A 74 15.97 -9.10 -6.32
CA SER A 74 16.45 -8.31 -5.20
C SER A 74 15.29 -7.80 -4.32
N PRO A 75 15.52 -7.47 -3.04
CA PRO A 75 14.47 -6.90 -2.17
C PRO A 75 13.79 -5.65 -2.77
N ARG A 76 14.56 -4.84 -3.50
CA ARG A 76 14.07 -3.64 -4.17
C ARG A 76 13.17 -3.96 -5.36
N GLU A 77 13.50 -4.96 -6.16
CA GLU A 77 12.67 -5.41 -7.27
C GLU A 77 11.35 -5.98 -6.77
N ARG A 78 11.37 -6.73 -5.67
CA ARG A 78 10.16 -7.24 -5.00
C ARG A 78 9.25 -6.12 -4.53
N GLY A 79 9.84 -5.07 -3.93
CA GLY A 79 9.11 -3.86 -3.54
C GLY A 79 8.48 -3.14 -4.72
N ARG A 80 9.24 -2.95 -5.82
CA ARG A 80 8.73 -2.32 -7.04
C ARG A 80 7.61 -3.14 -7.68
N GLU A 81 7.76 -4.45 -7.74
CA GLU A 81 6.74 -5.34 -8.29
C GLU A 81 5.44 -5.26 -7.47
N ASP A 82 5.52 -5.34 -6.14
CA ASP A 82 4.38 -5.13 -5.24
C ASP A 82 3.67 -3.79 -5.46
N ASP A 83 4.43 -2.71 -5.64
CA ASP A 83 3.88 -1.38 -5.92
C ASP A 83 3.15 -1.30 -7.27
N GLU A 84 3.77 -1.81 -8.33
CA GLU A 84 3.19 -1.83 -9.66
C GLU A 84 1.92 -2.71 -9.73
N ARG A 85 1.85 -3.79 -8.93
CA ARG A 85 0.64 -4.61 -8.81
C ARG A 85 -0.48 -3.87 -8.11
N ARG A 86 -0.18 -3.15 -7.02
CA ARG A 86 -1.16 -2.29 -6.35
C ARG A 86 -1.70 -1.23 -7.30
N LYS A 87 -0.83 -0.58 -8.09
CA LYS A 87 -1.26 0.38 -9.12
C LYS A 87 -2.22 -0.24 -10.13
N ALA A 88 -1.91 -1.42 -10.67
CA ALA A 88 -2.82 -2.13 -11.57
C ALA A 88 -4.17 -2.40 -10.90
N LEU A 89 -4.12 -2.86 -9.64
CA LEU A 89 -5.30 -3.10 -8.82
C LEU A 89 -6.06 -1.84 -8.42
N THR A 90 -5.65 -0.62 -8.77
CA THR A 90 -6.53 0.57 -8.66
C THR A 90 -7.53 0.66 -9.81
N THR A 91 -7.26 -0.01 -10.94
CA THR A 91 -8.07 0.07 -12.17
C THR A 91 -9.05 -1.09 -12.34
N CYS A 92 -8.76 -2.25 -11.74
CA CYS A 92 -9.67 -3.40 -11.74
C CYS A 92 -9.41 -4.26 -10.50
N ARG A 93 -10.49 -4.72 -9.87
CA ARG A 93 -10.50 -5.61 -8.70
C ARG A 93 -11.71 -6.54 -8.78
N GLY A 94 -11.63 -7.69 -8.13
CA GLY A 94 -12.73 -8.63 -7.97
C GLY A 94 -12.62 -9.45 -6.69
N ASP A 95 -13.54 -10.40 -6.55
CA ASP A 95 -13.65 -11.29 -5.39
C ASP A 95 -13.42 -12.74 -5.82
N PHE A 96 -12.53 -13.43 -5.10
CA PHE A 96 -12.23 -14.85 -5.30
C PHE A 96 -12.82 -15.73 -4.18
N GLY A 97 -13.37 -15.11 -3.12
CA GLY A 97 -13.82 -15.81 -1.92
C GLY A 97 -12.67 -16.19 -0.97
N ALA A 98 -12.99 -17.02 0.03
CA ALA A 98 -12.06 -17.45 1.08
C ALA A 98 -11.00 -18.41 0.55
N VAL A 99 -9.76 -18.21 1.00
CA VAL A 99 -8.60 -19.06 0.66
C VAL A 99 -7.82 -19.35 1.94
N PRO A 100 -7.28 -20.57 2.11
CA PRO A 100 -6.50 -20.94 3.28
C PRO A 100 -5.36 -19.98 3.61
N ILE A 101 -5.26 -19.65 4.89
CA ILE A 101 -4.18 -18.84 5.47
C ILE A 101 -3.34 -19.76 6.36
N LYS A 102 -2.05 -19.92 6.05
CA LYS A 102 -1.22 -20.94 6.71
C LYS A 102 -0.84 -20.58 8.14
N ASN A 103 -0.67 -19.28 8.41
CA ASN A 103 -0.26 -18.76 9.72
C ASN A 103 -0.47 -17.24 9.81
N CYS A 104 -0.28 -16.69 11.01
CA CYS A 104 -0.47 -15.27 11.27
C CYS A 104 0.56 -14.35 10.61
N LYS A 105 1.72 -14.86 10.19
CA LYS A 105 2.67 -14.07 9.40
C LYS A 105 2.15 -13.88 7.97
N GLU A 106 1.60 -14.93 7.37
CA GLU A 106 0.91 -14.83 6.08
C GLU A 106 -0.31 -13.91 6.16
N TYR A 107 -1.15 -14.05 7.20
CA TYR A 107 -2.28 -13.16 7.43
C TYR A 107 -1.85 -11.69 7.46
N ALA A 108 -0.80 -11.37 8.23
CA ALA A 108 -0.31 -10.01 8.37
C ALA A 108 0.28 -9.44 7.07
N ALA A 109 0.97 -10.26 6.27
CA ALA A 109 1.50 -9.86 4.97
C ALA A 109 0.37 -9.52 3.97
N ARG A 110 -0.64 -10.37 3.89
CA ARG A 110 -1.84 -10.14 3.05
C ARG A 110 -2.62 -8.91 3.53
N SER A 111 -2.75 -8.78 4.85
CA SER A 111 -3.35 -7.62 5.50
C SER A 111 -2.64 -6.31 5.15
N ARG A 112 -1.29 -6.31 5.16
CA ARG A 112 -0.48 -5.17 4.74
C ARG A 112 -0.79 -4.80 3.29
N SER A 113 -0.78 -5.77 2.37
CA SER A 113 -1.10 -5.51 0.95
C SER A 113 -2.49 -4.91 0.77
N GLN A 114 -3.47 -5.36 1.55
CA GLN A 114 -4.85 -4.86 1.47
C GLN A 114 -4.97 -3.44 2.04
N VAL A 115 -4.28 -3.11 3.14
CA VAL A 115 -4.23 -1.75 3.70
C VAL A 115 -3.53 -0.80 2.73
N GLU A 116 -2.39 -1.19 2.18
CA GLU A 116 -1.66 -0.35 1.21
C GLU A 116 -2.52 -0.09 -0.05
N LEU A 117 -3.30 -1.08 -0.50
CA LEU A 117 -4.25 -0.87 -1.59
C LEU A 117 -5.39 0.08 -1.16
N ALA A 118 -5.97 -0.11 0.04
CA ALA A 118 -7.01 0.79 0.57
C ALA A 118 -6.54 2.25 0.58
N GLN A 119 -5.34 2.51 1.08
CA GLN A 119 -4.73 3.85 1.11
C GLN A 119 -4.55 4.45 -0.29
N SER A 120 -4.25 3.63 -1.30
CA SER A 120 -4.14 4.11 -2.69
C SER A 120 -5.49 4.50 -3.32
N LEU A 121 -6.61 4.18 -2.65
CA LEU A 121 -7.97 4.48 -3.09
C LEU A 121 -8.59 5.69 -2.37
N GLU A 122 -7.83 6.41 -1.51
CA GLU A 122 -8.39 7.33 -0.51
C GLU A 122 -8.99 8.70 -0.94
N PRO A 123 -9.05 9.17 -2.20
CA PRO A 123 -10.06 10.20 -2.50
C PRO A 123 -11.45 9.59 -2.79
N ASP A 124 -11.53 8.31 -3.11
CA ASP A 124 -12.72 7.69 -3.71
C ASP A 124 -13.47 6.77 -2.75
N CYS A 125 -12.74 6.17 -1.81
CA CYS A 125 -13.28 5.17 -0.89
C CYS A 125 -12.68 5.34 0.51
N VAL A 126 -13.55 5.17 1.51
CA VAL A 126 -13.19 5.34 2.93
C VAL A 126 -13.14 3.96 3.59
N PHE A 127 -11.99 3.65 4.19
CA PHE A 127 -11.72 2.38 4.86
C PHE A 127 -11.22 2.66 6.28
N GLU A 128 -12.08 2.45 7.28
CA GLU A 128 -11.83 2.92 8.65
C GLU A 128 -11.81 1.80 9.70
N GLY A 129 -11.34 2.17 10.89
CA GLY A 129 -11.34 1.32 12.07
C GLY A 129 -10.20 0.30 12.08
N MET A 130 -10.22 -0.57 13.09
CA MET A 130 -9.13 -1.51 13.39
C MET A 130 -8.85 -2.48 12.24
N ARG A 131 -9.84 -2.77 11.39
CA ARG A 131 -9.71 -3.61 10.19
C ARG A 131 -8.76 -3.00 9.14
N TRP A 132 -8.75 -1.68 9.02
CA TRP A 132 -8.00 -0.95 7.99
C TRP A 132 -6.79 -0.19 8.54
N SER A 133 -6.54 -0.32 9.84
CA SER A 133 -5.35 0.19 10.52
C SER A 133 -4.05 -0.30 9.86
N SER A 134 -3.08 0.59 9.66
CA SER A 134 -1.72 0.27 9.21
C SER A 134 -0.86 -0.41 10.29
N ASN A 135 -1.36 -0.52 11.52
CA ASN A 135 -0.66 -1.18 12.61
C ASN A 135 -0.74 -2.70 12.48
N LEU A 136 0.29 -3.30 11.88
CA LEU A 136 0.35 -4.75 11.68
C LEU A 136 0.47 -5.58 12.94
N VAL A 137 0.96 -4.99 14.04
CA VAL A 137 0.98 -5.69 15.33
C VAL A 137 -0.46 -5.99 15.77
N GLN A 138 -1.41 -5.08 15.52
CA GLN A 138 -2.83 -5.33 15.79
C GLN A 138 -3.41 -6.46 14.92
N HIS A 139 -3.02 -6.53 13.65
CA HIS A 139 -3.42 -7.62 12.74
C HIS A 139 -2.89 -8.98 13.20
N VAL A 140 -1.62 -9.05 13.60
CA VAL A 140 -1.02 -10.27 14.17
C VAL A 140 -1.72 -10.66 15.46
N HIS A 141 -1.98 -9.71 16.36
CA HIS A 141 -2.71 -10.00 17.60
C HIS A 141 -4.13 -10.49 17.35
N TRP A 142 -4.86 -9.90 16.40
CA TRP A 142 -6.16 -10.40 15.97
C TRP A 142 -6.08 -11.83 15.46
N CYS A 143 -5.10 -12.14 14.60
CA CYS A 143 -4.94 -13.50 14.09
C CYS A 143 -4.64 -14.51 15.21
N ASN A 144 -3.70 -14.20 16.11
CA ASN A 144 -3.31 -15.10 17.20
C ASN A 144 -4.44 -15.43 18.19
N ARG A 145 -5.41 -14.52 18.36
CA ARG A 145 -6.54 -14.70 19.29
C ARG A 145 -7.82 -15.21 18.62
N THR A 146 -7.78 -15.49 17.32
CA THR A 146 -8.97 -15.89 16.55
C THR A 146 -8.74 -17.30 15.97
N PRO A 147 -9.75 -18.19 15.96
CA PRO A 147 -9.63 -19.50 15.33
C PRO A 147 -9.30 -19.42 13.83
N ALA A 148 -8.56 -20.41 13.31
CA ALA A 148 -8.05 -20.41 11.93
C ALA A 148 -9.13 -20.25 10.86
N ASN A 149 -10.30 -20.85 11.05
CA ASN A 149 -11.43 -20.74 10.10
C ASN A 149 -11.96 -19.29 9.93
N ARG A 150 -11.61 -18.37 10.84
CA ARG A 150 -11.97 -16.95 10.72
C ARG A 150 -10.96 -16.15 9.92
N HIS A 151 -9.71 -16.62 9.82
CA HIS A 151 -8.64 -15.88 9.13
C HIS A 151 -8.96 -15.75 7.63
N GLU A 152 -9.39 -16.84 7.02
CA GLU A 152 -9.77 -16.91 5.60
C GLU A 152 -11.00 -16.05 5.29
N LEU A 153 -11.97 -16.06 6.22
CA LEU A 153 -13.20 -15.28 6.09
C LEU A 153 -12.94 -13.78 6.22
N GLU A 154 -12.08 -13.37 7.15
CA GLU A 154 -11.70 -11.96 7.31
C GLU A 154 -10.86 -11.47 6.12
N ASP A 155 -9.88 -12.26 5.65
CA ASP A 155 -9.12 -11.95 4.44
C ASP A 155 -10.02 -11.75 3.21
N ALA A 156 -10.98 -12.66 3.00
CA ALA A 156 -11.95 -12.54 1.92
C ALA A 156 -12.91 -11.35 2.11
N ALA A 157 -13.38 -11.10 3.33
CA ALA A 157 -14.25 -9.96 3.62
C ALA A 157 -13.56 -8.63 3.28
N ARG A 158 -12.28 -8.49 3.61
CA ARG A 158 -11.49 -7.30 3.26
C ARG A 158 -11.29 -7.16 1.76
N ARG A 159 -10.99 -8.25 1.04
CA ARG A 159 -10.92 -8.23 -0.43
C ARG A 159 -12.26 -7.84 -1.06
N ARG A 160 -13.39 -8.29 -0.50
CA ARG A 160 -14.73 -7.87 -0.94
C ARG A 160 -14.98 -6.37 -0.73
N GLU A 161 -14.61 -5.83 0.43
CA GLU A 161 -14.72 -4.38 0.69
C GLU A 161 -13.88 -3.58 -0.32
N LEU A 162 -12.65 -4.02 -0.63
CA LEU A 162 -11.79 -3.40 -1.65
C LEU A 162 -12.37 -3.51 -3.08
N ALA A 163 -12.98 -4.64 -3.41
CA ALA A 163 -13.61 -4.84 -4.72
C ALA A 163 -14.91 -4.03 -4.89
N ALA A 164 -15.65 -3.79 -3.79
CA ALA A 164 -16.87 -2.99 -3.81
C ALA A 164 -16.58 -1.50 -4.08
N CYS A 165 -15.40 -1.01 -3.71
CA CYS A 165 -14.88 0.28 -4.16
C CYS A 165 -14.64 0.22 -5.68
N LYS A 166 -15.52 0.83 -6.49
CA LYS A 166 -15.44 0.73 -7.96
C LYS A 166 -14.29 1.56 -8.52
N PRO A 167 -13.56 1.06 -9.54
CA PRO A 167 -12.61 1.88 -10.29
C PRO A 167 -13.31 3.08 -10.93
N LYS A 168 -12.64 4.24 -11.00
CA LYS A 168 -13.15 5.40 -11.74
C LYS A 168 -13.36 5.03 -13.23
N PRO A 169 -14.49 5.42 -13.84
CA PRO A 169 -14.62 5.40 -15.29
C PRO A 169 -13.48 6.24 -15.91
N ARG A 170 -12.86 5.73 -16.97
CA ARG A 170 -11.85 6.48 -17.74
C ARG A 170 -12.50 7.56 -18.59
#